data_AF-A0A529SDP0-F1
#
_entry.id   AF-A0A529SDP0-F1
#
_cell.length_a   1.000
_cell.length_b   1.000
_cell.length_c   1.000
_cell.angle_alpha   90.00
_cell.angle_beta   90.00
_cell.angle_gamma   90.00
#
_symmetry.space_group_name_H-M   'P 1'
#
loop_
_entity.id
_entity.type
_entity.pdbx_description
1 polymer ?
#
loop_
_entity_poly.entity_id
_entity_poly.type
_entity_poly.pdbx_seq_one_letter_code
_entity_poly.pdbx_strand_id
1 'polypeptide(L)'
;GQQLNATVTAKSRLQTAEQFRNIILKSNTDGSLVRLNDVAKVEIGAESYTTQAHYNGKPAAGVAVSLATGANAIGTAEAVRTTINRLSSTFPQGVEVVYP
;
A
#
# COMPACT_ATOMS: atom_id res chain seq x y z
N GLY A 1 -4.23 -48.18 8.82
CA GLY A 1 -4.21 -47.07 9.79
C GLY A 1 -4.19 -45.77 9.01
N GLN A 2 -5.10 -44.85 9.30
CA GLN A 2 -5.22 -43.58 8.58
C GLN A 2 -4.13 -42.61 9.08
N GLN A 3 -3.33 -42.04 8.18
CA GLN A 3 -2.38 -40.99 8.53
C GLN A 3 -3.09 -39.64 8.71
N LEU A 4 -2.80 -38.95 9.81
CA LEU A 4 -3.20 -37.57 10.06
C LEU A 4 -2.10 -36.64 9.56
N ASN A 5 -2.44 -35.77 8.62
CA ASN A 5 -1.59 -34.68 8.16
C ASN A 5 -2.24 -33.35 8.58
N ALA A 6 -1.48 -32.51 9.30
CA ALA A 6 -1.90 -31.17 9.69
C ALA A 6 -0.75 -30.19 9.48
N THR A 7 -0.98 -29.15 8.70
CA THR A 7 -0.02 -28.08 8.49
C THR A 7 -0.04 -27.13 9.69
N VAL A 8 1.08 -27.02 10.40
CA VAL A 8 1.26 -26.01 11.45
C VAL A 8 1.85 -24.75 10.81
N THR A 9 1.15 -23.62 10.92
CA THR A 9 1.61 -22.33 10.41
C THR A 9 2.05 -21.43 11.56
N ALA A 10 3.22 -20.80 11.41
CA ALA A 10 3.65 -19.73 12.29
C ALA A 10 2.93 -18.41 11.96
N LYS A 11 2.94 -17.44 12.89
CA LYS A 11 2.37 -16.12 12.64
C LYS A 11 3.05 -15.47 11.43
N SER A 12 2.25 -15.09 10.43
CA SER A 12 2.68 -14.34 9.26
C SER A 12 2.95 -12.87 9.62
N ARG A 13 3.44 -12.08 8.66
CA ARG A 13 3.65 -10.64 8.83
C ARG A 13 2.34 -9.95 9.25
N LEU A 14 2.45 -8.97 10.12
CA LEU A 14 1.33 -8.11 10.51
C LEU A 14 0.91 -7.27 9.29
N GLN A 15 -0.40 -7.09 9.14
CA GLN A 15 -1.03 -6.48 7.96
C GLN A 15 -1.90 -5.27 8.30
N THR A 16 -2.39 -5.19 9.55
CA THR A 16 -3.29 -4.10 9.97
C THR A 16 -2.67 -3.25 11.06
N ALA A 17 -3.02 -1.96 11.09
CA ALA A 17 -2.57 -1.05 12.16
C ALA A 17 -2.92 -1.60 13.55
N GLU A 18 -4.07 -2.26 13.71
CA GLU A 18 -4.47 -2.90 14.96
C GLU A 18 -3.53 -4.02 15.40
N GLN A 19 -3.06 -4.84 14.47
CA GLN A 19 -2.07 -5.88 14.76
C GLN A 19 -0.75 -5.27 15.24
N PHE A 20 -0.33 -4.15 14.66
CA PHE A 20 0.85 -3.41 15.11
C PHE A 20 0.65 -2.77 16.50
N ARG A 21 -0.52 -2.17 16.76
CA ARG A 21 -0.88 -1.59 18.07
C ARG A 21 -0.74 -2.58 19.21
N ASN A 22 -1.08 -3.84 18.94
CA ASN A 22 -1.08 -4.93 19.91
C ASN A 22 0.28 -5.63 20.09
N ILE A 23 1.35 -5.16 19.45
CA ILE A 23 2.71 -5.67 19.68
C ILE A 23 3.09 -5.41 21.14
N ILE A 24 3.45 -6.47 21.86
CA ILE A 24 3.99 -6.38 23.22
C ILE A 24 5.46 -5.96 23.11
N LEU A 25 5.81 -4.84 23.75
CA LEU A 25 7.17 -4.33 23.85
C LEU A 25 7.88 -4.87 25.09
N LYS A 26 7.15 -4.94 26.22
CA LYS A 26 7.70 -5.35 27.51
C LYS A 26 6.62 -5.99 28.39
N SER A 27 7.03 -6.99 29.17
CA SER A 27 6.29 -7.47 30.34
C SER A 27 6.97 -6.95 31.61
N ASN A 28 6.22 -6.33 32.51
CA ASN A 28 6.72 -5.86 33.79
C ASN A 28 6.64 -6.98 34.84
N THR A 29 7.33 -6.79 35.98
CA THR A 29 7.40 -7.77 37.08
C THR A 29 6.08 -7.95 37.82
N ASP A 30 5.17 -6.98 37.71
CA ASP A 30 3.80 -7.03 38.25
C ASP A 30 2.81 -7.74 37.32
N GLY A 31 3.26 -8.24 36.16
CA GLY A 31 2.42 -8.90 35.16
C GLY A 31 1.73 -7.96 34.18
N SER A 32 1.91 -6.64 34.30
CA SER A 32 1.41 -5.68 33.31
C SER A 32 2.21 -5.77 32.01
N LEU A 33 1.53 -5.53 30.88
CA LEU A 33 2.13 -5.52 29.55
C LEU A 33 2.16 -4.09 29.02
N VAL A 34 3.30 -3.72 28.44
CA VAL A 34 3.43 -2.50 27.63
C VAL A 34 3.35 -2.88 26.17
N ARG A 35 2.38 -2.31 25.45
CA ARG A 35 2.14 -2.50 24.02
C ARG A 35 2.61 -1.29 23.22
N LEU A 36 2.80 -1.45 21.91
CA LEU A 36 3.21 -0.36 21.03
C LEU A 36 2.24 0.84 21.10
N ASN A 37 0.93 0.58 21.18
CA ASN A 37 -0.07 1.65 21.30
C ASN A 37 -0.01 2.43 22.62
N ASP A 38 0.61 1.87 23.67
CA ASP A 38 0.76 2.58 24.94
C ASP A 38 1.83 3.70 24.83
N VAL A 39 2.67 3.66 23.79
CA VAL A 39 3.82 4.57 23.63
C VAL A 39 3.93 5.22 22.24
N ALA A 40 3.10 4.83 21.26
CA ALA A 40 3.16 5.33 19.90
C ALA A 40 1.78 5.37 19.21
N LYS A 41 1.59 6.33 18.30
CA LYS A 41 0.45 6.35 17.38
C LYS A 41 0.74 5.45 16.19
N VAL A 42 -0.17 4.53 15.89
CA VAL A 42 -0.05 3.61 14.75
C VAL A 42 -1.20 3.85 13.78
N GLU A 43 -0.87 4.24 12.56
CA GLU A 43 -1.83 4.50 11.48
C GLU A 43 -1.23 4.18 10.10
N ILE A 44 -2.12 4.04 9.11
CA ILE A 44 -1.69 4.00 7.70
C ILE A 44 -1.47 5.46 7.29
N GLY A 45 -0.28 5.75 6.78
CA GLY A 45 0.12 7.10 6.35
C GLY A 45 1.02 7.07 5.13
N ALA A 46 1.39 8.24 4.64
CA ALA A 46 2.38 8.37 3.59
C ALA A 46 3.77 7.96 4.09
N GLU A 47 4.61 7.44 3.19
CA GLU A 47 6.03 7.17 3.46
C GLU A 47 6.80 8.46 3.76
N SER A 48 6.49 9.53 3.03
CA SER A 48 7.04 10.87 3.24
C SER A 48 5.97 11.94 3.03
N TYR A 49 6.05 13.00 3.83
CA TYR A 49 5.19 14.18 3.74
C TYR A 49 5.92 15.42 3.20
N THR A 50 7.13 15.26 2.65
CA THR A 50 7.95 16.38 2.15
C THR A 50 7.43 16.97 0.83
N THR A 51 6.62 16.21 0.09
CA THR A 51 6.11 16.60 -1.22
C THR A 51 4.60 16.43 -1.25
N GLN A 52 3.92 17.39 -1.86
CA GLN A 52 2.47 17.35 -2.07
C GLN A 52 2.18 17.57 -3.55
N ALA A 53 1.36 16.70 -4.14
CA ALA A 53 0.99 16.79 -5.55
C ALA A 53 -0.47 17.20 -5.69
N HIS A 54 -0.71 18.21 -6.53
CA HIS A 54 -2.04 18.72 -6.84
C HIS A 54 -2.18 18.93 -8.36
N TYR A 55 -3.38 18.72 -8.88
CA TYR A 55 -3.76 19.06 -10.26
C TYR A 55 -5.03 19.92 -10.23
N ASN A 56 -4.97 21.12 -10.81
CA ASN A 56 -6.06 22.11 -10.75
C ASN A 56 -6.64 22.31 -9.33
N GLY A 57 -5.75 22.38 -8.33
CA GLY A 57 -6.13 22.58 -6.92
C GLY A 57 -6.68 21.34 -6.20
N LYS A 58 -6.83 20.19 -6.87
CA LYS A 58 -7.28 18.93 -6.27
C LYS A 58 -6.07 18.03 -5.92
N PRO A 59 -6.10 17.25 -4.83
CA PRO A 59 -5.06 16.27 -4.52
C PRO A 59 -4.85 15.30 -5.67
N ALA A 60 -3.59 15.02 -6.00
CA ALA A 60 -3.22 14.16 -7.12
C ALA A 60 -2.04 13.25 -6.78
N ALA A 61 -1.92 12.17 -7.54
CA ALA A 61 -0.72 11.33 -7.62
C ALA A 61 -0.34 11.17 -9.09
N GLY A 62 0.93 10.86 -9.37
CA GLY A 62 1.44 10.75 -10.73
C GLY A 62 2.25 9.49 -10.95
N VAL A 63 2.25 9.01 -12.19
CA VAL A 63 3.13 7.95 -12.68
C VAL A 63 3.90 8.50 -13.87
N ALA A 64 5.22 8.56 -13.75
CA ALA A 64 6.09 8.92 -14.86
C ALA A 64 6.40 7.67 -15.69
N VAL A 65 6.15 7.72 -17.01
CA VAL A 65 6.47 6.63 -17.93
C VAL A 65 7.64 7.08 -18.81
N SER A 66 8.75 6.35 -18.71
CA SER A 66 9.93 6.57 -19.55
C SER A 66 9.96 5.56 -20.69
N LEU A 67 10.28 6.04 -21.89
CA LEU A 67 10.41 5.19 -23.07
C LEU A 67 11.68 4.34 -22.97
N ALA A 68 11.54 3.03 -23.16
CA ALA A 68 12.69 2.13 -23.25
C ALA A 68 13.51 2.40 -24.52
N THR A 69 14.82 2.20 -24.46
CA THR A 69 15.73 2.39 -25.60
C THR A 69 15.27 1.58 -26.82
N GLY A 70 15.11 2.25 -27.97
CA GLY A 70 14.69 1.62 -29.22
C GLY A 70 13.19 1.34 -29.35
N ALA A 71 12.37 1.69 -28.33
CA ALA A 71 10.92 1.51 -28.41
C ALA A 71 10.23 2.59 -29.26
N ASN A 72 9.06 2.26 -29.80
CA ASN A 72 8.23 3.20 -30.55
C ASN A 72 7.40 4.07 -29.60
N ALA A 73 7.57 5.39 -29.67
CA ALA A 73 6.90 6.32 -28.75
C ALA A 73 5.37 6.32 -28.88
N ILE A 74 4.84 6.28 -30.11
CA ILE A 74 3.39 6.33 -30.36
C ILE A 74 2.72 5.05 -29.86
N GLY A 75 3.24 3.89 -30.25
CA GLY A 75 2.73 2.60 -29.80
C GLY A 75 2.83 2.43 -28.28
N THR A 76 3.88 2.97 -27.65
CA THR A 76 4.00 2.97 -26.19
C THR A 76 2.91 3.84 -25.54
N ALA A 77 2.66 5.04 -26.07
CA ALA A 77 1.61 5.92 -25.56
C ALA A 77 0.21 5.29 -25.71
N GLU A 78 -0.08 4.65 -26.84
CA GLU A 78 -1.32 3.91 -27.07
C GLU A 78 -1.49 2.73 -26.09
N ALA A 79 -0.43 1.97 -25.85
CA ALA A 79 -0.43 0.86 -24.90
C ALA A 79 -0.69 1.34 -23.46
N VAL A 80 -0.10 2.46 -23.05
CA VAL A 80 -0.36 3.09 -21.74
C VAL A 80 -1.83 3.49 -21.63
N ARG A 81 -2.39 4.21 -22.62
CA ARG A 81 -3.80 4.63 -22.62
C ARG A 81 -4.75 3.44 -22.57
N THR A 82 -4.47 2.39 -23.35
CA THR A 82 -5.26 1.15 -23.37
C THR A 82 -5.26 0.47 -22.00
N THR A 83 -4.10 0.42 -21.34
CA THR A 83 -3.96 -0.18 -20.01
C THR A 83 -4.75 0.61 -18.97
N ILE A 84 -4.66 1.93 -18.96
CA ILE A 84 -5.44 2.79 -18.05
C ILE A 84 -6.94 2.61 -18.29
N ASN A 85 -7.38 2.61 -19.55
CA ASN A 85 -8.79 2.42 -19.88
C ASN A 85 -9.33 1.09 -19.33
N ARG A 86 -8.55 0.01 -19.44
CA ARG A 86 -8.91 -1.30 -18.86
C ARG A 86 -9.02 -1.26 -17.33
N LEU A 87 -8.11 -0.55 -16.67
CA LEU A 87 -8.07 -0.45 -15.20
C LEU A 87 -9.09 0.54 -14.62
N SER A 88 -9.59 1.48 -15.43
CA SER A 88 -10.51 2.54 -14.98
C SER A 88 -11.72 2.02 -14.21
N SER A 89 -12.24 0.84 -14.58
CA SER A 89 -13.36 0.16 -13.90
C SER A 89 -13.07 -0.27 -12.46
N THR A 90 -11.80 -0.41 -12.10
CA THR A 90 -11.35 -0.81 -10.76
C THR A 90 -11.04 0.38 -9.86
N PHE A 91 -11.11 1.59 -10.39
CA PHE A 91 -10.78 2.77 -9.61
C PHE A 91 -11.88 3.08 -8.60
N PRO A 92 -11.51 3.56 -7.40
CA PRO A 92 -12.48 4.10 -6.46
C PRO A 92 -13.29 5.24 -7.09
N GLN A 93 -14.50 5.44 -6.58
CA GLN A 93 -15.33 6.56 -6.99
C GLN A 93 -14.59 7.90 -6.83
N GLY A 94 -14.65 8.75 -7.85
CA GLY A 94 -14.04 10.08 -7.85
C GLY A 94 -12.57 10.13 -8.26
N VAL A 95 -11.96 8.99 -8.59
CA VAL A 95 -10.61 8.92 -9.15
C VAL A 95 -10.68 8.99 -10.68
N GLU A 96 -10.02 10.00 -11.26
CA GLU A 96 -9.93 10.22 -12.70
C GLU A 96 -8.47 10.30 -13.14
N VAL A 97 -8.18 9.84 -14.35
CA VAL A 97 -6.84 9.95 -14.94
C VAL A 97 -6.81 11.11 -15.92
N VAL A 98 -5.81 11.98 -15.74
CA VAL A 98 -5.52 13.09 -16.64
C VAL A 98 -4.18 12.86 -17.32
N TYR A 99 -4.07 13.31 -18.58
CA TYR A 99 -2.82 13.30 -19.34
C TYR A 99 -2.41 14.76 -19.57
N PRO A 100 -1.52 15.32 -18.74
CA PRO A 100 -1.02 16.68 -18.92
C PRO A 100 -0.15 16.83 -20.17
#